data_AF-A0A2P0QL50-F1
#
_entry.id   AF-A0A2P0QL50-F1
#
_cell.length_a   1.000
_cell.length_b   1.000
_cell.length_c   1.000
_cell.angle_alpha   90.00
_cell.angle_beta   90.00
_cell.angle_gamma   90.00
#
_symmetry.space_group_name_H-M   'P 1'
#
loop_
_entity.id
_entity.type
_entity.pdbx_description
1 polymer ?
#
loop_
_entity_poly.entity_id
_entity_poly.type
_entity_poly.pdbx_seq_one_letter_code
_entity_poly.pdbx_strand_id
1 'polypeptide(L)'
;GVEKLAVGKTPEQVPKIASRVCGICPIAHTLAATEAMEASIKCEIPKDALMLRHILQLANRLHSIALHDILILPDLYLPGTETKINPFTAEEPVRTVAKRIQRLREIGQTIGQISGGEAIHPSNTRVGGMYRNCSELAKTK
;
A
#
# COMPACT_ATOMS: atom_id res chain seq x y z
N GLY A 1 -15.86 -7.77 -11.99
CA GLY A 1 -16.47 -9.10 -11.77
C GLY A 1 -15.73 -9.97 -10.76
N VAL A 2 -14.95 -9.39 -9.83
CA VAL A 2 -14.18 -10.18 -8.84
C VAL A 2 -15.10 -10.89 -7.83
N GLU A 3 -16.22 -10.30 -7.47
CA GLU A 3 -17.13 -10.91 -6.49
C GLU A 3 -17.78 -12.20 -7.03
N LYS A 4 -18.23 -12.19 -8.29
CA LYS A 4 -18.80 -13.39 -8.92
C LYS A 4 -17.77 -14.47 -9.15
N LEU A 5 -16.54 -14.09 -9.55
CA LEU A 5 -15.47 -15.06 -9.77
C LEU A 5 -14.94 -15.66 -8.46
N ALA A 6 -15.15 -15.00 -7.31
CA ALA A 6 -14.75 -15.49 -5.99
C ALA A 6 -15.60 -16.67 -5.51
N VAL A 7 -16.84 -16.81 -6.00
CA VAL A 7 -17.71 -17.94 -5.64
C VAL A 7 -17.05 -19.27 -6.04
N GLY A 8 -16.96 -20.19 -5.09
CA GLY A 8 -16.33 -21.51 -5.27
C GLY A 8 -14.80 -21.51 -5.18
N LYS A 9 -14.15 -20.37 -4.90
CA LYS A 9 -12.71 -20.30 -4.64
C LYS A 9 -12.39 -20.43 -3.16
N THR A 10 -11.14 -20.77 -2.85
CA THR A 10 -10.69 -20.93 -1.46
C THR A 10 -10.55 -19.58 -0.76
N PRO A 11 -10.74 -19.52 0.57
CA PRO A 11 -10.58 -18.29 1.34
C PRO A 11 -9.15 -17.74 1.31
N GLU A 12 -8.13 -18.56 1.00
CA GLU A 12 -6.76 -18.11 0.79
C GLU A 12 -6.53 -17.49 -0.60
N GLN A 13 -7.24 -17.98 -1.63
CA GLN A 13 -7.07 -17.52 -3.01
C GLN A 13 -7.77 -16.18 -3.24
N VAL A 14 -8.98 -16.01 -2.69
CA VAL A 14 -9.82 -14.82 -2.93
C VAL A 14 -9.11 -13.51 -2.55
N PRO A 15 -8.43 -13.36 -1.40
CA PRO A 15 -7.68 -12.15 -1.09
C PRO A 15 -6.57 -11.82 -2.08
N LYS A 16 -5.88 -12.84 -2.61
CA LYS A 16 -4.82 -12.63 -3.60
C LYS A 16 -5.37 -12.20 -4.96
N ILE A 17 -6.55 -12.68 -5.33
CA ILE A 17 -7.30 -12.20 -6.50
C ILE A 17 -7.79 -10.77 -6.26
N ALA A 18 -8.41 -10.49 -5.11
CA ALA A 18 -8.91 -9.17 -4.76
C ALA A 18 -7.81 -8.11 -4.79
N SER A 19 -6.59 -8.47 -4.37
CA SER A 19 -5.41 -7.60 -4.48
C SER A 19 -5.15 -7.08 -5.89
N ARG A 20 -5.56 -7.81 -6.93
CA ARG A 20 -5.36 -7.43 -8.35
C ARG A 20 -6.47 -6.51 -8.89
N VAL A 21 -7.42 -6.09 -8.05
CA VAL A 21 -8.39 -5.04 -8.42
C VAL A 21 -7.68 -3.70 -8.69
N CYS A 22 -6.63 -3.39 -7.93
CA CYS A 22 -5.89 -2.14 -8.08
C CYS A 22 -4.39 -2.32 -7.78
N GLY A 23 -3.52 -1.71 -8.59
CA GLY A 23 -2.07 -1.68 -8.37
C GLY A 23 -1.59 -0.59 -7.41
N ILE A 24 -2.42 0.39 -7.07
CA ILE A 24 -2.08 1.50 -6.14
C ILE A 24 -2.47 1.18 -4.69
N CYS A 25 -3.65 0.57 -4.48
CA CYS A 25 -4.13 0.15 -3.16
C CYS A 25 -4.28 -1.39 -3.00
N PRO A 26 -3.35 -2.22 -3.53
CA PRO A 26 -3.47 -3.67 -3.46
C PRO A 26 -3.46 -4.18 -2.02
N ILE A 27 -2.77 -3.46 -1.12
CA ILE A 27 -2.70 -3.77 0.32
C ILE A 27 -4.08 -3.65 0.96
N ALA A 28 -4.84 -2.60 0.64
CA ALA A 28 -6.18 -2.41 1.19
C ALA A 28 -7.11 -3.55 0.79
N HIS A 29 -7.06 -3.98 -0.47
CA HIS A 29 -7.84 -5.12 -0.94
C HIS A 29 -7.39 -6.45 -0.32
N THR A 30 -6.09 -6.70 -0.19
CA THR A 30 -5.58 -7.92 0.45
C THR A 30 -6.02 -7.98 1.91
N LEU A 31 -5.81 -6.92 2.68
CA LEU A 31 -6.15 -6.89 4.12
C LEU A 31 -7.65 -7.01 4.32
N ALA A 32 -8.46 -6.20 3.63
CA ALA A 32 -9.91 -6.23 3.78
C ALA A 32 -10.51 -7.59 3.40
N ALA A 33 -10.04 -8.20 2.30
CA ALA A 33 -10.51 -9.52 1.90
C ALA A 33 -10.06 -10.62 2.88
N THR A 34 -8.82 -10.58 3.38
CA THR A 34 -8.34 -11.55 4.37
C THR A 34 -9.09 -11.41 5.70
N GLU A 35 -9.27 -10.19 6.19
CA GLU A 35 -9.99 -9.91 7.45
C GLU A 35 -11.47 -10.29 7.35
N ALA A 36 -12.09 -10.13 6.17
CA ALA A 36 -13.44 -10.61 5.93
C ALA A 36 -13.55 -12.14 6.01
N MET A 37 -12.58 -12.88 5.47
CA MET A 37 -12.53 -14.34 5.59
C MET A 37 -12.35 -14.76 7.06
N GLU A 38 -11.44 -14.10 7.79
CA GLU A 38 -11.18 -14.35 9.20
C GLU A 38 -12.41 -14.06 10.06
N ALA A 39 -13.10 -12.94 9.83
CA ALA A 39 -14.33 -12.59 10.51
C ALA A 39 -15.44 -13.64 10.28
N SER A 40 -15.58 -14.15 9.05
CA SER A 40 -16.58 -15.16 8.72
C SER A 40 -16.38 -16.48 9.48
N ILE A 41 -15.14 -16.84 9.80
CA ILE A 41 -14.80 -18.05 10.54
C ILE A 41 -14.46 -17.79 12.01
N LYS A 42 -14.63 -16.53 12.47
CA LYS A 42 -14.27 -16.07 13.83
C LYS A 42 -12.82 -16.40 14.21
N CYS A 43 -11.89 -16.24 13.25
CA CYS A 43 -10.46 -16.44 13.49
C CYS A 43 -9.86 -15.17 14.10
N GLU A 44 -9.36 -15.29 15.33
CA GLU A 44 -8.52 -14.26 15.94
C GLU A 44 -7.06 -14.48 15.55
N ILE A 45 -6.40 -13.40 15.09
CA ILE A 45 -4.99 -13.46 14.67
C ILE A 45 -4.05 -13.06 15.82
N PRO A 46 -2.78 -13.51 15.79
CA PRO A 46 -1.78 -13.07 16.77
C PRO A 46 -1.56 -11.55 16.74
N LYS A 47 -1.26 -10.95 17.91
CA LYS A 47 -1.01 -9.51 18.06
C LYS A 47 0.08 -8.96 17.11
N ASP A 48 1.16 -9.71 16.93
CA ASP A 48 2.26 -9.30 16.05
C ASP A 48 1.84 -9.29 14.58
N ALA A 49 0.96 -10.22 14.17
CA ALA A 49 0.40 -10.23 12.81
C ALA A 49 -0.46 -8.98 12.59
N LEU A 50 -1.30 -8.60 13.55
CA LEU A 50 -2.09 -7.37 13.49
C LEU A 50 -1.19 -6.13 13.38
N MET A 51 -0.11 -6.07 14.16
CA MET A 51 0.84 -4.95 14.10
C MET A 51 1.50 -4.83 12.72
N LEU A 52 1.93 -5.95 12.13
CA LEU A 52 2.49 -5.96 10.77
C LEU A 52 1.48 -5.49 9.72
N ARG A 53 0.19 -5.87 9.85
CA ARG A 53 -0.88 -5.38 8.96
C ARG A 53 -1.07 -3.88 9.08
N HIS A 54 -1.01 -3.32 10.30
CA HIS A 54 -1.09 -1.88 10.51
C HIS A 54 0.10 -1.14 9.88
N ILE A 55 1.33 -1.62 10.10
CA ILE A 55 2.54 -1.06 9.47
C ILE A 55 2.40 -1.07 7.95
N LEU A 56 1.99 -2.20 7.39
CA LEU A 56 1.77 -2.38 5.95
C LEU A 56 0.73 -1.39 5.40
N GLN A 57 -0.41 -1.23 6.08
CA GLN A 57 -1.47 -0.32 5.64
C GLN A 57 -1.07 1.16 5.74
N LEU A 58 -0.33 1.54 6.79
CA LEU A 58 0.19 2.90 6.95
C LEU A 58 1.22 3.24 5.87
N ALA A 59 2.10 2.29 5.55
CA ALA A 59 3.07 2.42 4.47
C ALA A 59 2.39 2.60 3.10
N ASN A 60 1.33 1.81 2.82
CA ASN A 60 0.51 1.97 1.62
C ASN A 60 -0.15 3.35 1.56
N ARG A 61 -0.70 3.83 2.69
CA ARG A 61 -1.35 5.15 2.75
C ARG A 61 -0.36 6.27 2.44
N LEU A 62 0.85 6.22 3.02
CA LEU A 62 1.93 7.16 2.73
C LEU A 62 2.25 7.20 1.23
N HIS A 63 2.48 6.02 0.63
CA HIS A 63 2.77 5.89 -0.80
C HIS A 63 1.64 6.44 -1.67
N SER A 64 0.39 6.07 -1.40
CA SER A 64 -0.77 6.42 -2.22
C SER A 64 -1.06 7.91 -2.18
N ILE A 65 -0.95 8.57 -1.02
CA ILE A 65 -1.16 10.02 -0.90
C ILE A 65 -0.03 10.76 -1.64
N ALA A 66 1.22 10.36 -1.44
CA ALA A 66 2.35 10.95 -2.15
C ALA A 66 2.24 10.78 -3.68
N LEU A 67 1.69 9.65 -4.16
CA LEU A 67 1.37 9.49 -5.57
C LEU A 67 0.27 10.45 -6.03
N HIS A 68 -0.78 10.62 -5.23
CA HIS A 68 -1.88 11.53 -5.53
C HIS A 68 -1.42 12.98 -5.65
N ASP A 69 -0.43 13.42 -4.85
CA ASP A 69 0.18 14.75 -4.99
C ASP A 69 0.68 15.00 -6.42
N ILE A 70 1.34 14.02 -7.05
CA ILE A 70 1.80 14.14 -8.46
C ILE A 70 0.62 14.32 -9.43
N LEU A 71 -0.52 13.70 -9.14
CA LEU A 71 -1.70 13.75 -9.99
C LEU A 71 -2.46 15.08 -9.88
N ILE A 72 -2.49 15.69 -8.69
CA ILE A 72 -3.24 16.93 -8.46
C ILE A 72 -2.41 18.20 -8.67
N LEU A 73 -1.08 18.13 -8.50
CA LEU A 73 -0.21 19.31 -8.68
C LEU A 73 -0.39 20.01 -10.04
N PRO A 74 -0.56 19.31 -11.18
CA PRO A 74 -0.85 19.93 -12.49
C PRO A 74 -2.06 20.88 -12.52
N ASP A 75 -3.01 20.71 -11.60
CA ASP A 75 -4.20 21.56 -11.49
C ASP A 75 -4.00 22.75 -10.54
N LEU A 76 -2.87 22.80 -9.82
CA LEU A 76 -2.53 23.84 -8.86
C LEU A 76 -1.56 24.86 -9.44
N TYR A 77 -1.58 26.05 -8.85
CA TYR A 77 -0.69 27.16 -9.19
C TYR A 77 0.46 27.27 -8.18
N LEU A 78 1.64 27.69 -8.65
CA LEU A 78 2.69 28.14 -7.75
C LEU A 78 2.15 29.35 -6.96
N PRO A 79 2.20 29.33 -5.61
CA PRO A 79 1.57 30.35 -4.80
C PRO A 79 1.99 31.77 -5.19
N GLY A 80 1.00 32.65 -5.43
CA GLY A 80 1.23 34.03 -5.84
C GLY A 80 1.54 34.24 -7.32
N THR A 81 1.36 33.22 -8.17
CA THR A 81 1.59 33.30 -9.61
C THR A 81 0.47 32.66 -10.41
N GLU A 82 0.39 32.97 -11.70
CA GLU A 82 -0.48 32.29 -12.68
C GLU A 82 0.21 31.07 -13.33
N THR A 83 1.35 30.62 -12.78
CA THR A 83 2.10 29.47 -13.29
C THR A 83 1.56 28.18 -12.69
N LYS A 84 1.03 27.28 -13.54
CA LYS A 84 0.65 25.92 -13.13
C LYS A 84 1.87 25.06 -12.81
N ILE A 85 1.72 24.15 -11.85
CA ILE A 85 2.81 23.28 -11.41
C ILE A 85 2.97 22.10 -12.39
N ASN A 86 4.10 22.02 -13.09
CA ASN A 86 4.47 20.82 -13.86
C ASN A 86 5.39 19.91 -13.04
N PRO A 87 4.92 18.80 -12.44
CA PRO A 87 5.75 17.93 -11.60
C PRO A 87 6.87 17.20 -12.35
N PHE A 88 6.88 17.26 -13.68
CA PHE A 88 7.92 16.67 -14.54
C PHE A 88 9.02 17.66 -14.93
N THR A 89 8.89 18.95 -14.58
CA THR A 89 9.92 19.94 -14.88
C THR A 89 11.23 19.68 -14.12
N ALA A 90 12.35 20.08 -14.73
CA ALA A 90 13.65 20.09 -14.08
C ALA A 90 13.89 21.36 -13.25
N GLU A 91 13.00 22.35 -13.35
CA GLU A 91 13.13 23.67 -12.72
C GLU A 91 12.72 23.67 -11.24
N GLU A 92 13.40 24.52 -10.46
CA GLU A 92 13.05 24.76 -9.05
C GLU A 92 11.90 25.79 -8.94
N PRO A 93 11.06 25.72 -7.89
CA PRO A 93 11.15 24.81 -6.72
C PRO A 93 10.49 23.43 -6.94
N VAL A 94 9.85 23.22 -8.09
CA VAL A 94 9.04 22.02 -8.36
C VAL A 94 9.90 20.76 -8.38
N ARG A 95 11.14 20.85 -8.87
CA ARG A 95 12.07 19.72 -8.92
C ARG A 95 12.40 19.16 -7.54
N THR A 96 12.67 20.02 -6.55
CA THR A 96 12.91 19.57 -5.16
C THR A 96 11.66 18.93 -4.56
N VAL A 97 10.47 19.48 -4.80
CA VAL A 97 9.20 18.89 -4.33
C VAL A 97 8.98 17.51 -4.94
N ALA A 98 9.19 17.35 -6.25
CA ALA A 98 9.05 16.07 -6.94
C ALA A 98 10.02 15.00 -6.39
N LYS A 99 11.28 15.35 -6.12
CA LYS A 99 12.25 14.44 -5.49
C LYS A 99 11.82 14.01 -4.08
N ARG A 100 11.28 14.95 -3.27
CA ARG A 100 10.76 14.64 -1.94
C ARG A 100 9.59 13.67 -2.00
N ILE A 101 8.65 13.89 -2.93
CA ILE A 101 7.52 12.97 -3.17
C ILE A 101 8.01 11.58 -3.57
N GLN A 102 8.96 11.49 -4.50
CA GLN A 102 9.56 10.21 -4.92
C GLN A 102 10.19 9.48 -3.72
N ARG A 103 10.90 10.19 -2.85
CA ARG A 103 11.50 9.60 -1.65
C ARG A 103 10.46 9.10 -0.65
N LEU A 104 9.37 9.85 -0.43
CA LEU A 104 8.26 9.39 0.43
C LEU A 104 7.63 8.09 -0.11
N ARG A 105 7.43 8.02 -1.43
CA ARG A 105 6.92 6.81 -2.09
C ARG A 105 7.89 5.65 -1.97
N GLU A 106 9.19 5.89 -2.15
CA GLU A 106 10.21 4.86 -2.00
C GLU A 106 10.21 4.29 -0.58
N ILE A 107 10.22 5.14 0.45
CA ILE A 107 10.16 4.71 1.86
C ILE A 107 8.89 3.90 2.13
N GLY A 108 7.73 4.39 1.70
CA GLY A 108 6.46 3.67 1.86
C GLY A 108 6.48 2.29 1.19
N GLN A 109 6.99 2.20 -0.04
CA GLN A 109 7.09 0.91 -0.74
C GLN A 109 8.12 -0.02 -0.10
N THR A 110 9.25 0.49 0.41
CA THR A 110 10.24 -0.32 1.12
C THR A 110 9.65 -0.91 2.40
N ILE A 111 8.97 -0.11 3.22
CA ILE A 111 8.28 -0.61 4.42
C ILE A 111 7.20 -1.63 4.03
N GLY A 112 6.45 -1.36 2.96
CA GLY A 112 5.45 -2.29 2.43
C GLY A 112 6.06 -3.63 1.97
N GLN A 113 7.22 -3.61 1.33
CA GLN A 113 7.95 -4.81 0.93
C GLN A 113 8.46 -5.61 2.13
N ILE A 114 8.98 -4.94 3.16
CA ILE A 114 9.49 -5.60 4.37
C ILE A 114 8.35 -6.27 5.16
N SER A 115 7.25 -5.55 5.40
CA SER A 115 6.13 -6.02 6.21
C SER A 115 5.18 -6.95 5.44
N GLY A 116 4.94 -6.63 4.16
CA GLY A 116 3.99 -7.31 3.28
C GLY A 116 4.62 -8.33 2.32
N GLY A 117 5.95 -8.47 2.29
CA GLY A 117 6.68 -9.34 1.36
C GLY A 117 6.88 -8.73 -0.02
N GLU A 118 5.85 -8.06 -0.54
CA GLU A 118 5.85 -7.31 -1.80
C GLU A 118 5.16 -5.97 -1.59
N ALA A 119 5.71 -4.90 -2.17
CA ALA A 119 5.13 -3.56 -2.06
C ALA A 119 3.82 -3.43 -2.87
N ILE A 120 3.74 -4.16 -4.00
CA ILE A 120 2.56 -4.24 -4.85
C ILE A 120 2.09 -5.69 -4.79
N HIS A 121 0.83 -5.90 -4.43
CA HIS A 121 0.23 -7.22 -4.22
C HIS A 121 0.88 -8.06 -3.10
N PRO A 122 0.80 -7.62 -1.83
CA PRO A 122 1.56 -8.20 -0.72
C PRO A 122 1.33 -9.72 -0.57
N SER A 123 2.43 -10.47 -0.58
CA SER A 123 2.44 -11.92 -0.47
C SER A 123 2.35 -12.41 0.98
N ASN A 124 2.82 -11.62 1.96
CA ASN A 124 2.98 -12.07 3.35
C ASN A 124 1.66 -12.22 4.13
N THR A 125 0.60 -11.49 3.78
CA THR A 125 -0.71 -11.65 4.42
C THR A 125 -1.36 -12.99 4.06
N ARG A 126 -1.93 -13.68 5.06
CA ARG A 126 -2.73 -14.91 4.89
C ARG A 126 -3.90 -14.93 5.87
N VAL A 127 -4.90 -15.77 5.59
CA VAL A 127 -5.93 -16.11 6.60
C VAL A 127 -5.22 -16.71 7.81
N GLY A 128 -5.51 -16.17 8.99
CA GLY A 128 -4.88 -16.51 10.27
C GLY A 128 -3.66 -15.66 10.64
N GLY A 129 -3.33 -14.60 9.87
CA GLY A 129 -2.26 -13.67 10.21
C GLY A 129 -1.29 -13.34 9.07
N MET A 130 -0.01 -13.67 9.24
CA MET A 130 1.10 -13.41 8.30
C MET A 130 1.95 -14.67 8.11
N TYR A 131 2.57 -14.87 6.94
CA TYR A 131 3.47 -16.01 6.70
C TYR A 131 4.80 -15.88 7.45
N ARG A 132 5.34 -14.67 7.56
CA ARG A 132 6.63 -14.36 8.16
C ARG A 132 6.54 -13.12 9.05
N ASN A 133 7.24 -13.15 10.17
CA ASN A 133 7.50 -11.96 10.98
C ASN A 133 8.67 -11.16 10.39
N CYS A 134 8.86 -9.91 10.82
CA CYS A 134 10.03 -9.12 10.45
C CYS A 134 11.29 -9.70 11.10
N SER A 135 12.40 -9.73 10.35
CA SER A 135 13.71 -10.09 10.91
C SER A 135 14.21 -9.00 11.87
N GLU A 136 15.14 -9.34 12.77
CA GLU A 136 15.74 -8.35 13.67
C GLU A 136 16.43 -7.22 12.91
N LEU A 137 17.06 -7.52 11.76
CA LEU A 137 17.69 -6.51 10.90
C LEU A 137 16.66 -5.55 10.26
N ALA A 138 15.43 -6.00 10.05
CA ALA A 138 14.37 -5.14 9.52
C ALA A 138 13.88 -4.12 10.56
N LYS A 139 14.12 -4.35 11.86
CA LYS A 139 13.78 -3.41 12.94
C LYS A 139 14.82 -2.30 13.11
N THR A 140 16.02 -2.45 12.52
CA THR A 140 17.16 -1.54 12.72
C THR A 140 17.51 -0.69 11.49
N LYS A 141 16.79 -0.87 10.38
CA LYS A 141 16.90 -0.05 9.15
C LYS A 141 15.80 1.01 9.10
#